data_AF-A0A1H5U123-F1
#
_entry.id   AF-A0A1H5U123-F1
#
_cell.length_a   1.000
_cell.length_b   1.000
_cell.length_c   1.000
_cell.angle_alpha   90.00
_cell.angle_beta   90.00
_cell.angle_gamma   90.00
#
_symmetry.space_group_name_H-M   'P 1'
#
loop_
_entity.id
_entity.type
_entity.pdbx_description
1 polymer ?
#
loop_
_entity_poly.entity_id
_entity_poly.type
_entity_poly.pdbx_seq_one_letter_code
_entity_poly.pdbx_strand_id
1 'polypeptide(L)'
;MSLRMNKDIAEKIKNGVVVRGTGIHGARCTYMFQLSGIDIVCYIDRNGGNTFRGKPVYGVDFMPDKEMLLVVATNMDLYPTIASELRERGLVEFVNFAYYEWFIKDIVLLHGNCHMEILREYLLSSREFTHKYSIYPYPLLISSTKEFRTEPEIFENVDIWVHEDIRNNNSFGYEVSDEYIRRNLGEAVREIKIPHLYGISRMFFPQVITLNDNGNEALNGGTDTDGIFLYGDRVIEDCVNKGMNIDEIISFCMGDMAIPKEEVIANYESSMNKVRTREALWDIKIADFIEENYRKDKLFYDPGHPTNVVMEYIAREVLLILGINPKELICNKRMDAHEKCVYPCVRKLLGIIWDEDDVRKTGKKLGDYMDFPEFIREYLWWRHYEKYKKQIKMD
;
A
#
# COMPACT_ATOMS: atom_id res chain seq x y z
N MET A 1 22.05 -24.92 11.63
CA MET A 1 21.33 -23.62 11.56
C MET A 1 20.10 -23.74 12.46
N SER A 2 19.71 -22.69 13.19
CA SER A 2 18.46 -22.74 13.97
C SER A 2 17.31 -22.28 13.09
N LEU A 3 16.21 -23.04 13.07
CA LEU A 3 14.98 -22.64 12.40
C LEU A 3 14.00 -22.05 13.41
N ARG A 4 13.25 -21.04 12.99
CA ARG A 4 12.10 -20.50 13.70
C ARG A 4 10.91 -21.43 13.50
N MET A 5 10.30 -21.88 14.59
CA MET A 5 9.15 -22.77 14.58
C MET A 5 8.26 -22.43 15.77
N ASN A 6 6.96 -22.33 15.54
CA ASN A 6 6.00 -22.44 16.62
C ASN A 6 5.87 -23.91 17.07
N LYS A 7 5.11 -24.13 18.15
CA LYS A 7 4.95 -25.45 18.76
C LYS A 7 4.35 -26.47 17.79
N ASP A 8 3.33 -26.09 17.03
CA ASP A 8 2.62 -26.98 16.12
C ASP A 8 3.49 -27.41 14.93
N ILE A 9 4.21 -26.47 14.33
CA ILE A 9 5.20 -26.74 13.27
C ILE A 9 6.29 -27.69 13.79
N ALA A 10 6.82 -27.43 14.99
CA ALA A 10 7.86 -28.26 15.58
C ALA A 10 7.40 -29.69 15.86
N GLU A 11 6.11 -29.89 16.14
CA GLU A 11 5.51 -31.21 16.27
C GLU A 11 5.39 -31.91 14.92
N LYS A 12 4.83 -31.24 13.90
CA LYS A 12 4.65 -31.85 12.57
C LYS A 12 5.95 -32.21 11.86
N ILE A 13 7.00 -31.40 12.05
CA ILE A 13 8.32 -31.70 11.47
C ILE A 13 8.85 -33.07 11.90
N LYS A 14 8.52 -33.54 13.12
CA LYS A 14 8.94 -34.86 13.60
C LYS A 14 8.32 -36.01 12.79
N ASN A 15 7.14 -35.78 12.22
CA ASN A 15 6.41 -36.77 11.42
C ASN A 15 6.83 -36.73 9.94
N GLY A 16 7.52 -35.67 9.51
CA GLY A 16 8.08 -35.53 8.17
C GLY A 16 7.77 -34.18 7.54
N VAL A 17 8.65 -33.76 6.62
CA VAL A 17 8.50 -32.53 5.83
C VAL A 17 8.29 -32.87 4.37
N VAL A 18 7.25 -32.27 3.78
CA VAL A 18 6.95 -32.31 2.34
C VAL A 18 7.14 -30.91 1.78
N VAL A 19 7.81 -30.78 0.63
CA VAL A 19 8.09 -29.47 0.03
C VAL A 19 7.33 -29.30 -1.27
N ARG A 20 6.48 -28.26 -1.36
CA ARG A 20 5.84 -27.85 -2.63
C ARG A 20 6.77 -26.91 -3.40
N GLY A 21 7.36 -27.42 -4.48
CA GLY A 21 8.27 -26.71 -5.39
C GLY A 21 9.63 -27.40 -5.56
N THR A 22 10.05 -27.60 -6.81
CA THR A 22 11.36 -28.18 -7.18
C THR A 22 12.29 -27.19 -7.89
N GLY A 23 11.87 -25.92 -8.01
CA GLY A 23 12.69 -24.83 -8.56
C GLY A 23 13.80 -24.35 -7.61
N ILE A 24 14.36 -23.17 -7.88
CA ILE A 24 15.45 -22.59 -7.07
C ILE A 24 15.05 -22.39 -5.60
N HIS A 25 13.80 -22.02 -5.32
CA HIS A 25 13.27 -21.90 -3.96
C HIS A 25 13.17 -23.26 -3.28
N GLY A 26 12.74 -24.30 -3.99
CA GLY A 26 12.76 -25.69 -3.52
C GLY A 26 14.16 -26.18 -3.18
N ALA A 27 15.16 -25.86 -4.01
CA ALA A 27 16.56 -26.15 -3.74
C ALA A 27 17.09 -25.43 -2.49
N ARG A 28 16.77 -24.15 -2.32
CA ARG A 28 17.14 -23.36 -1.13
C ARG A 28 16.50 -23.90 0.15
N CYS A 29 15.20 -24.20 0.09
CA CYS A 29 14.46 -24.84 1.17
C CYS A 29 15.11 -26.17 1.56
N THR A 30 15.40 -27.03 0.58
CA THR A 30 16.09 -28.32 0.81
C THR A 30 17.41 -28.16 1.53
N TYR A 31 18.25 -27.24 1.04
CA TYR A 31 19.55 -26.96 1.66
C TYR A 31 19.40 -26.48 3.11
N MET A 32 18.44 -25.59 3.38
CA MET A 32 18.14 -25.07 4.71
C MET A 32 17.71 -26.17 5.71
N PHE A 33 16.77 -27.04 5.32
CA PHE A 33 16.31 -28.13 6.18
C PHE A 33 17.42 -29.17 6.43
N GLN A 34 18.21 -29.49 5.40
CA GLN A 34 19.36 -30.41 5.54
C GLN A 34 20.43 -29.87 6.51
N LEU A 35 20.76 -28.58 6.46
CA LEU A 35 21.67 -27.93 7.42
C LEU A 35 21.12 -27.90 8.86
N SER A 36 19.83 -28.18 9.02
CA SER A 36 19.15 -28.24 10.30
C SER A 36 18.85 -29.68 10.73
N GLY A 37 19.35 -30.67 9.98
CA GLY A 37 19.19 -32.10 10.28
C GLY A 37 17.78 -32.65 10.01
N ILE A 38 16.96 -31.93 9.24
CA ILE A 38 15.58 -32.32 8.95
C ILE A 38 15.53 -32.96 7.55
N ASP A 39 15.03 -34.19 7.49
CA ASP A 39 14.87 -34.93 6.23
C ASP A 39 13.57 -34.54 5.53
N ILE A 40 13.65 -34.39 4.20
CA ILE A 40 12.49 -34.15 3.35
C ILE A 40 12.02 -35.50 2.82
N VAL A 41 10.74 -35.79 3.04
CA VAL A 41 10.11 -37.04 2.64
C VAL A 41 9.92 -37.08 1.13
N CYS A 42 9.31 -36.04 0.58
CA CYS A 42 9.04 -35.92 -0.84
C CYS A 42 8.79 -34.47 -1.26
N TYR A 43 8.66 -34.26 -2.57
CA TYR A 43 8.34 -32.98 -3.17
C TYR A 43 6.99 -33.03 -3.89
N ILE A 44 6.35 -31.87 -4.03
CA ILE A 44 5.13 -31.67 -4.82
C ILE A 44 5.42 -30.63 -5.90
N ASP A 45 5.15 -30.96 -7.16
CA ASP A 45 5.28 -30.02 -8.29
C ASP A 45 4.27 -30.34 -9.40
N ARG A 46 4.09 -29.43 -10.37
CA ARG A 46 3.22 -29.66 -11.53
C ARG A 46 3.71 -30.84 -12.38
N ASN A 47 5.02 -31.02 -12.48
CA ASN A 47 5.66 -32.08 -13.26
C ASN A 47 5.99 -33.31 -12.38
N GLY A 48 4.96 -33.90 -11.76
CA GLY A 48 5.10 -35.11 -10.95
C GLY A 48 5.66 -36.31 -11.73
N GLY A 49 6.08 -37.37 -11.02
CA GLY A 49 6.60 -38.61 -11.61
C GLY A 49 8.12 -38.65 -11.79
N ASN A 50 8.83 -37.64 -11.29
CA ASN A 50 10.29 -37.54 -11.33
C ASN A 50 10.91 -37.63 -9.93
N THR A 51 12.23 -37.44 -9.84
CA THR A 51 12.94 -37.26 -8.57
C THR A 51 13.59 -35.87 -8.48
N PHE A 52 13.67 -35.32 -7.28
CA PHE A 52 14.42 -34.10 -6.99
C PHE A 52 15.28 -34.35 -5.75
N ARG A 53 16.59 -34.11 -5.88
CA ARG A 53 17.57 -34.39 -4.81
C ARG A 53 17.47 -35.82 -4.23
N GLY A 54 17.14 -36.79 -5.08
CA GLY A 54 17.02 -38.20 -4.71
C GLY A 54 15.72 -38.59 -4.01
N LYS A 55 14.74 -37.69 -3.89
CA LYS A 55 13.41 -37.96 -3.32
C LYS A 55 12.33 -37.91 -4.41
N PRO A 56 11.20 -38.63 -4.24
CA PRO A 56 10.12 -38.61 -5.23
C PRO A 56 9.44 -37.24 -5.32
N VAL A 57 8.99 -36.89 -6.52
CA VAL A 57 8.18 -35.70 -6.82
C VAL A 57 6.76 -36.15 -7.23
N TYR A 58 5.76 -35.75 -6.44
CA TYR A 58 4.36 -36.01 -6.71
C TYR A 58 3.68 -34.83 -7.40
N GLY A 59 2.55 -35.09 -8.07
CA GLY A 59 1.71 -34.05 -8.68
C GLY A 59 0.98 -33.19 -7.64
N VAL A 60 0.44 -32.04 -8.05
CA VAL A 60 -0.27 -31.08 -7.15
C VAL A 60 -1.54 -31.62 -6.48
N ASP A 61 -2.06 -32.75 -6.96
CA ASP A 61 -3.19 -33.45 -6.36
C ASP A 61 -2.78 -34.33 -5.17
N PHE A 62 -1.47 -34.59 -5.01
CA PHE A 62 -0.97 -35.28 -3.83
C PHE A 62 -1.16 -34.40 -2.60
N MET A 63 -1.76 -34.98 -1.57
CA MET A 63 -1.94 -34.36 -0.27
C MET A 63 -1.12 -35.15 0.76
N PRO A 64 -0.15 -34.52 1.45
CA PRO A 64 0.54 -35.18 2.55
C PRO A 64 -0.42 -35.49 3.70
N ASP A 65 -0.02 -36.41 4.57
CA ASP A 65 -0.69 -36.64 5.85
C ASP A 65 -0.78 -35.31 6.61
N LYS A 66 -1.93 -35.03 7.24
CA LYS A 66 -2.13 -33.80 8.03
C LYS A 66 -1.16 -33.71 9.21
N GLU A 67 -0.59 -34.83 9.64
CA GLU A 67 0.43 -34.90 10.68
C GLU A 67 1.83 -34.46 10.20
N MET A 68 2.06 -34.42 8.89
CA MET A 68 3.29 -33.90 8.29
C MET A 68 3.21 -32.39 8.05
N LEU A 69 4.36 -31.74 7.96
CA LEU A 69 4.45 -30.33 7.58
C LEU A 69 4.60 -30.19 6.06
N LEU A 70 3.74 -29.38 5.44
CA LEU A 70 3.88 -28.94 4.05
C LEU A 70 4.59 -27.58 3.98
N VAL A 71 5.81 -27.54 3.44
CA VAL A 71 6.55 -26.29 3.23
C VAL A 71 6.38 -25.82 1.80
N VAL A 72 5.87 -24.61 1.63
CA VAL A 72 5.69 -24.02 0.30
C VAL A 72 6.95 -23.25 -0.10
N ALA A 73 7.66 -23.76 -1.11
CA ALA A 73 8.93 -23.24 -1.58
C ALA A 73 8.82 -22.66 -3.00
N THR A 74 8.25 -21.45 -3.09
CA THR A 74 8.03 -20.73 -4.36
C THR A 74 8.40 -19.24 -4.23
N ASN A 75 8.18 -18.47 -5.29
CA ASN A 75 8.16 -17.01 -5.21
C ASN A 75 6.98 -16.54 -4.33
N MET A 76 7.20 -15.57 -3.45
CA MET A 76 6.18 -14.99 -2.57
C MET A 76 4.93 -14.53 -3.34
N ASP A 77 5.06 -14.04 -4.57
CA ASP A 77 3.89 -13.58 -5.36
C ASP A 77 2.92 -14.72 -5.72
N LEU A 78 3.40 -15.97 -5.74
CA LEU A 78 2.58 -17.17 -5.97
C LEU A 78 2.04 -17.80 -4.68
N TYR A 79 2.59 -17.39 -3.53
CA TYR A 79 2.25 -17.98 -2.25
C TYR A 79 0.78 -17.77 -1.86
N PRO A 80 0.17 -16.57 -1.96
CA PRO A 80 -1.23 -16.36 -1.59
C PRO A 80 -2.21 -17.29 -2.31
N THR A 81 -2.01 -17.52 -3.61
CA THR A 81 -2.83 -18.45 -4.40
C THR A 81 -2.70 -19.88 -3.88
N ILE A 82 -1.46 -20.34 -3.65
CA ILE A 82 -1.20 -21.67 -3.11
C ILE A 82 -1.79 -21.82 -1.70
N ALA A 83 -1.64 -20.81 -0.84
CA ALA A 83 -2.18 -20.82 0.52
C ALA A 83 -3.71 -20.91 0.49
N SER A 84 -4.39 -20.19 -0.41
CA SER A 84 -5.84 -20.29 -0.61
C SER A 84 -6.26 -21.71 -0.98
N GLU A 85 -5.59 -22.33 -1.96
CA GLU A 85 -5.87 -23.72 -2.37
C GLU A 85 -5.71 -24.71 -1.20
N LEU A 86 -4.70 -24.51 -0.34
CA LEU A 86 -4.43 -25.39 0.79
C LEU A 86 -5.48 -25.20 1.91
N ARG A 87 -5.91 -23.96 2.16
CA ARG A 87 -6.99 -23.67 3.11
C ARG A 87 -8.33 -24.24 2.65
N GLU A 88 -8.64 -24.15 1.36
CA GLU A 88 -9.84 -24.79 0.76
C GLU A 88 -9.84 -26.32 0.94
N ARG A 89 -8.65 -26.92 1.04
CA ARG A 89 -8.47 -28.35 1.35
C ARG A 89 -8.44 -28.65 2.86
N GLY A 90 -8.73 -27.66 3.71
CA GLY A 90 -8.84 -27.80 5.16
C GLY A 90 -7.50 -27.95 5.88
N LEU A 91 -6.44 -27.33 5.34
CA LEU A 91 -5.16 -27.14 6.02
C LEU A 91 -5.10 -25.74 6.64
N VAL A 92 -4.48 -25.63 7.80
CA VAL A 92 -4.31 -24.37 8.53
C VAL A 92 -2.88 -23.87 8.35
N GLU A 93 -2.72 -22.58 8.04
CA GLU A 93 -1.40 -21.96 7.88
C GLU A 93 -0.70 -21.84 9.23
N PHE A 94 0.62 -21.94 9.27
CA PHE A 94 1.43 -22.01 10.48
C PHE A 94 1.15 -23.22 11.39
N VAL A 95 0.27 -24.14 10.97
CA VAL A 95 0.04 -25.43 11.64
C VAL A 95 0.38 -26.56 10.68
N ASN A 96 -0.32 -26.66 9.56
CA ASN A 96 -0.12 -27.71 8.55
C ASN A 96 0.85 -27.28 7.44
N PHE A 97 0.92 -25.99 7.13
CA PHE A 97 1.79 -25.48 6.09
C PHE A 97 2.34 -24.08 6.37
N ALA A 98 3.48 -23.74 5.78
CA ALA A 98 4.08 -22.40 5.88
C ALA A 98 5.00 -22.10 4.70
N TYR A 99 5.26 -20.82 4.46
CA TYR A 99 6.27 -20.38 3.48
C TYR A 99 7.69 -20.65 3.97
N TYR A 100 8.57 -21.11 3.07
CA TYR A 100 9.90 -21.58 3.45
C TYR A 100 10.81 -20.51 4.09
N GLU A 101 10.66 -19.22 3.74
CA GLU A 101 11.54 -18.19 4.31
C GLU A 101 11.24 -17.86 5.77
N TRP A 102 10.01 -18.10 6.22
CA TRP A 102 9.57 -17.80 7.60
C TRP A 102 10.21 -18.69 8.66
N PHE A 103 10.88 -19.75 8.24
CA PHE A 103 11.71 -20.60 9.11
C PHE A 103 13.07 -19.98 9.42
N ILE A 104 13.50 -18.95 8.68
CA ILE A 104 14.84 -18.37 8.82
C ILE A 104 14.85 -16.84 8.83
N LYS A 105 13.70 -16.21 8.62
CA LYS A 105 13.52 -14.75 8.63
C LYS A 105 12.41 -14.38 9.59
N ASP A 106 12.55 -13.21 10.20
CA ASP A 106 11.49 -12.59 10.99
C ASP A 106 10.35 -12.16 10.06
N ILE A 107 9.11 -12.36 10.51
CA ILE A 107 7.90 -12.06 9.76
C ILE A 107 7.44 -10.64 10.06
N VAL A 108 7.40 -9.82 9.01
CA VAL A 108 6.90 -8.44 9.04
C VAL A 108 5.47 -8.42 8.52
N LEU A 109 4.55 -7.92 9.34
CA LEU A 109 3.18 -7.61 8.96
C LEU A 109 3.07 -6.11 8.64
N LEU A 110 2.70 -5.79 7.40
CA LEU A 110 2.36 -4.42 7.00
C LEU A 110 0.83 -4.26 7.06
N HIS A 111 0.34 -3.27 7.80
CA HIS A 111 -1.09 -3.08 8.03
C HIS A 111 -1.50 -1.62 7.82
N GLY A 112 -2.32 -1.37 6.80
CA GLY A 112 -2.65 -0.01 6.38
C GLY A 112 -3.39 0.05 5.05
N ASN A 113 -3.60 1.28 4.59
CA ASN A 113 -4.13 1.60 3.28
C ASN A 113 -3.08 1.36 2.17
N CYS A 114 -3.32 1.90 0.97
CA CYS A 114 -2.44 1.81 -0.20
C CYS A 114 -0.97 2.22 0.05
N HIS A 115 -0.67 3.01 1.09
CA HIS A 115 0.69 3.40 1.47
C HIS A 115 1.56 2.17 1.78
N MET A 116 0.97 1.09 2.29
CA MET A 116 1.70 -0.15 2.60
C MET A 116 2.33 -0.78 1.34
N GLU A 117 1.73 -0.61 0.16
CA GLU A 117 2.33 -1.17 -1.06
C GLU A 117 3.61 -0.46 -1.45
N ILE A 118 3.62 0.87 -1.34
CA ILE A 118 4.79 1.69 -1.63
C ILE A 118 5.88 1.42 -0.60
N LEU A 119 5.50 1.37 0.68
CA LEU A 119 6.42 1.01 1.76
C LEU A 119 7.01 -0.39 1.54
N ARG A 120 6.19 -1.38 1.17
CA ARG A 120 6.65 -2.74 0.84
C ARG A 120 7.73 -2.73 -0.22
N GLU A 121 7.54 -1.98 -1.32
CA GLU A 121 8.52 -1.94 -2.41
C GLU A 121 9.86 -1.34 -1.95
N TYR A 122 9.82 -0.24 -1.20
CA TYR A 122 11.03 0.35 -0.63
C TYR A 122 11.75 -0.61 0.33
N LEU A 123 11.03 -1.27 1.24
CA LEU A 123 11.64 -2.23 2.16
C LEU A 123 12.26 -3.42 1.42
N LEU A 124 11.57 -3.95 0.40
CA LEU A 124 12.07 -5.06 -0.41
C LEU A 124 13.24 -4.68 -1.33
N SER A 125 13.42 -3.39 -1.63
CA SER A 125 14.61 -2.90 -2.34
C SER A 125 15.89 -2.97 -1.49
N SER A 126 15.77 -2.98 -0.16
CA SER A 126 16.91 -3.14 0.74
C SER A 126 17.35 -4.60 0.84
N ARG A 127 18.58 -4.87 0.40
CA ARG A 127 19.20 -6.20 0.53
C ARG A 127 19.34 -6.65 1.98
N GLU A 128 19.67 -5.73 2.88
CA GLU A 128 19.81 -6.06 4.30
C GLU A 128 18.45 -6.40 4.93
N PHE A 129 17.39 -5.68 4.54
CA PHE A 129 16.03 -6.00 4.95
C PHE A 129 15.62 -7.38 4.46
N THR A 130 15.72 -7.64 3.15
CA THR A 130 15.30 -8.93 2.55
C THR A 130 16.15 -10.13 3.03
N HIS A 131 17.32 -9.90 3.61
CA HIS A 131 18.12 -10.94 4.23
C HIS A 131 17.56 -11.34 5.62
N LYS A 132 17.11 -10.37 6.42
CA LYS A 132 16.65 -10.60 7.81
C LYS A 132 15.14 -10.84 7.91
N TYR A 133 14.38 -10.23 7.02
CA TYR A 133 12.94 -10.09 7.12
C TYR A 133 12.21 -10.68 5.90
N SER A 134 11.01 -11.19 6.13
CA SER A 134 10.05 -11.57 5.10
C SER A 134 8.73 -10.87 5.39
N ILE A 135 8.09 -10.30 4.37
CA ILE A 135 6.81 -9.61 4.53
C ILE A 135 5.69 -10.63 4.31
N TYR A 136 4.82 -10.80 5.31
CA TYR A 136 3.61 -11.59 5.17
C TYR A 136 2.64 -10.90 4.18
N PRO A 137 2.05 -11.62 3.21
CA PRO A 137 1.18 -11.03 2.18
C PRO A 137 -0.22 -10.72 2.73
N TYR A 138 -0.30 -9.75 3.63
CA TYR A 138 -1.56 -9.26 4.20
C TYR A 138 -2.27 -8.31 3.23
N PRO A 139 -3.61 -8.39 3.09
CA PRO A 139 -4.34 -7.48 2.23
C PRO A 139 -4.37 -6.06 2.79
N LEU A 140 -4.55 -5.08 1.90
CA LEU A 140 -4.78 -3.70 2.27
C LEU A 140 -6.19 -3.52 2.86
N LEU A 141 -6.38 -2.42 3.60
CA LEU A 141 -7.70 -2.03 4.12
C LEU A 141 -8.77 -1.95 3.03
N ILE A 142 -8.47 -1.32 1.89
CA ILE A 142 -9.44 -1.14 0.79
C ILE A 142 -9.85 -2.47 0.13
N SER A 143 -8.99 -3.48 0.16
CA SER A 143 -9.28 -4.84 -0.31
C SER A 143 -9.96 -5.71 0.75
N SER A 144 -10.05 -5.23 1.99
CA SER A 144 -10.67 -5.98 3.09
C SER A 144 -12.19 -5.82 3.00
N THR A 145 -12.89 -6.93 2.76
CA THR A 145 -14.36 -6.96 2.88
C THR A 145 -14.74 -6.98 4.37
N LYS A 146 -16.00 -6.66 4.70
CA LYS A 146 -16.52 -6.82 6.07
C LYS A 146 -16.46 -8.28 6.58
N GLU A 147 -16.25 -9.23 5.68
CA GLU A 147 -16.13 -10.66 5.98
C GLU A 147 -14.66 -11.11 6.09
N PHE A 148 -13.70 -10.23 5.77
CA PHE A 148 -12.29 -10.54 5.88
C PHE A 148 -11.93 -10.81 7.35
N ARG A 149 -11.48 -12.04 7.61
CA ARG A 149 -10.96 -12.46 8.91
C ARG A 149 -9.64 -13.15 8.69
N THR A 150 -8.65 -12.69 9.44
CA THR A 150 -7.34 -13.31 9.49
C THR A 150 -7.36 -14.40 10.57
N GLU A 151 -6.82 -15.57 10.22
CA GLU A 151 -6.63 -16.69 11.15
C GLU A 151 -5.71 -16.26 12.30
N PRO A 152 -6.08 -16.50 13.58
CA PRO A 152 -5.26 -16.13 14.74
C PRO A 152 -3.82 -16.63 14.67
N GLU A 153 -3.63 -17.83 14.12
CA GLU A 153 -2.34 -18.48 13.91
C GLU A 153 -1.36 -17.61 13.12
N ILE A 154 -1.86 -16.78 12.19
CA ILE A 154 -1.02 -15.83 11.44
C ILE A 154 -0.44 -14.78 12.38
N PHE A 155 -1.26 -14.17 13.24
CA PHE A 155 -0.85 -13.09 14.13
C PHE A 155 0.11 -13.55 15.23
N GLU A 156 -0.05 -14.79 15.72
CA GLU A 156 0.87 -15.39 16.69
C GLU A 156 2.29 -15.57 16.13
N ASN A 157 2.42 -15.67 14.81
CA ASN A 157 3.69 -15.89 14.12
C ASN A 157 4.31 -14.61 13.55
N VAL A 158 3.70 -13.43 13.74
CA VAL A 158 4.32 -12.15 13.38
C VAL A 158 5.42 -11.79 14.37
N ASP A 159 6.53 -11.22 13.91
CA ASP A 159 7.61 -10.71 14.77
C ASP A 159 7.60 -9.18 14.83
N ILE A 160 7.27 -8.53 13.70
CA ILE A 160 7.24 -7.07 13.56
C ILE A 160 5.92 -6.67 12.93
N TRP A 161 5.24 -5.70 13.53
CA TRP A 161 4.03 -5.10 13.02
C TRP A 161 4.29 -3.64 12.67
N VAL A 162 4.32 -3.33 11.38
CA VAL A 162 4.42 -1.95 10.88
C VAL A 162 3.04 -1.53 10.40
N HIS A 163 2.50 -0.46 10.97
CA HIS A 163 1.11 -0.12 10.71
C HIS A 163 0.79 1.36 10.79
N GLU A 164 -0.26 1.76 10.10
CA GLU A 164 -0.87 3.07 10.28
C GLU A 164 -1.75 3.11 11.55
N ASP A 165 -2.00 4.31 12.09
CA ASP A 165 -2.96 4.56 13.17
C ASP A 165 -4.41 4.33 12.69
N ILE A 166 -4.91 3.10 12.82
CA ILE A 166 -6.25 2.68 12.36
C ILE A 166 -7.19 2.49 13.55
N ARG A 167 -8.18 3.38 13.61
CA ARG A 167 -9.16 3.43 14.70
C ARG A 167 -10.20 2.31 14.62
N ASN A 168 -10.79 1.94 15.75
CA ASN A 168 -11.87 0.95 15.81
C ASN A 168 -13.18 1.38 15.12
N ASN A 169 -13.43 2.69 15.03
CA ASN A 169 -14.57 3.29 14.35
C ASN A 169 -14.26 3.71 12.91
N ASN A 170 -13.49 2.89 12.18
CA ASN A 170 -13.17 3.11 10.78
C ASN A 170 -14.32 2.64 9.85
N SER A 171 -14.21 2.94 8.55
CA SER A 171 -15.21 2.59 7.53
C SER A 171 -15.17 1.13 7.05
N PHE A 172 -14.12 0.39 7.38
CA PHE A 172 -13.84 -0.95 6.86
C PHE A 172 -14.24 -2.08 7.83
N GLY A 173 -14.29 -1.81 9.13
CA GLY A 173 -14.73 -2.78 10.14
C GLY A 173 -13.83 -2.82 11.38
N TYR A 174 -14.29 -3.46 12.45
CA TYR A 174 -13.52 -3.57 13.69
C TYR A 174 -12.31 -4.49 13.52
N GLU A 175 -12.47 -5.53 12.72
CA GLU A 175 -11.50 -6.61 12.46
C GLU A 175 -10.20 -6.13 11.80
N VAL A 176 -10.20 -4.92 11.25
CA VAL A 176 -9.02 -4.28 10.65
C VAL A 176 -8.52 -3.09 11.47
N SER A 177 -9.02 -2.91 12.69
CA SER A 177 -8.52 -1.88 13.60
C SER A 177 -7.26 -2.32 14.33
N ASP A 178 -6.42 -1.36 14.71
CA ASP A 178 -5.22 -1.63 15.49
C ASP A 178 -5.56 -2.33 16.82
N GLU A 179 -6.70 -1.98 17.42
CA GLU A 179 -7.20 -2.61 18.64
C GLU A 179 -7.44 -4.11 18.45
N TYR A 180 -8.07 -4.51 17.34
CA TYR A 180 -8.31 -5.91 17.04
C TYR A 180 -7.00 -6.64 16.75
N ILE A 181 -6.15 -6.08 15.87
CA ILE A 181 -4.91 -6.74 15.47
C ILE A 181 -3.98 -6.92 16.68
N ARG A 182 -3.75 -5.86 17.47
CA ARG A 182 -2.90 -5.89 18.67
C ARG A 182 -3.34 -6.92 19.70
N ARG A 183 -4.65 -7.18 19.85
CA ARG A 183 -5.19 -8.20 20.75
C ARG A 183 -4.88 -9.63 20.31
N ASN A 184 -4.67 -9.85 19.01
CA ASN A 184 -4.36 -11.16 18.45
C ASN A 184 -2.85 -11.37 18.21
N LEU A 185 -2.05 -10.30 18.24
CA LEU A 185 -0.60 -10.36 18.12
C LEU A 185 0.06 -10.90 19.40
N GLY A 186 1.13 -11.68 19.23
CA GLY A 186 1.95 -12.14 20.35
C GLY A 186 2.57 -11.00 21.17
N GLU A 187 2.79 -11.22 22.47
CA GLU A 187 3.31 -10.19 23.39
C GLU A 187 4.69 -9.65 23.00
N ALA A 188 5.53 -10.48 22.37
CA ALA A 188 6.88 -10.12 21.96
C ALA A 188 6.95 -9.34 20.63
N VAL A 189 5.82 -9.11 19.95
CA VAL A 189 5.79 -8.41 18.66
C VAL A 189 6.31 -6.98 18.82
N ARG A 190 7.26 -6.63 17.97
CA ARG A 190 7.76 -5.26 17.83
C ARG A 190 6.78 -4.43 17.00
N GLU A 191 6.21 -3.40 17.60
CA GLU A 191 5.32 -2.45 16.93
C GLU A 191 6.12 -1.26 16.36
N ILE A 192 5.76 -0.83 15.14
CA ILE A 192 6.23 0.40 14.50
C ILE A 192 5.01 1.11 13.89
N LYS A 193 4.55 2.17 14.52
CA LYS A 193 3.42 2.98 14.07
C LYS A 193 3.89 4.09 13.14
N ILE A 194 3.40 4.08 11.92
CA ILE A 194 3.74 5.04 10.87
C ILE A 194 2.61 6.06 10.65
N PRO A 195 2.88 7.20 9.99
CA PRO A 195 1.88 8.21 9.72
C PRO A 195 0.72 7.69 8.87
N HIS A 196 -0.51 7.93 9.33
CA HIS A 196 -1.72 7.74 8.52
C HIS A 196 -2.07 9.04 7.80
N LEU A 197 -1.59 9.18 6.55
CA LEU A 197 -1.58 10.46 5.83
C LEU A 197 -2.89 10.83 5.11
N TYR A 198 -3.89 9.97 5.13
CA TYR A 198 -5.18 10.27 4.52
C TYR A 198 -5.85 11.52 5.15
N GLY A 199 -6.21 12.47 4.29
CA GLY A 199 -6.85 13.73 4.65
C GLY A 199 -5.91 14.81 5.21
N ILE A 200 -4.64 14.47 5.50
CA ILE A 200 -3.67 15.41 6.06
C ILE A 200 -3.18 16.40 5.00
N SER A 201 -2.99 15.95 3.77
CA SER A 201 -2.47 16.77 2.67
C SER A 201 -3.48 17.75 2.08
N ARG A 202 -4.71 17.80 2.61
CA ARG A 202 -5.71 18.82 2.26
C ARG A 202 -5.17 20.24 2.41
N MET A 203 -4.12 20.46 3.20
CA MET A 203 -3.38 21.74 3.30
C MET A 203 -2.98 22.34 1.94
N PHE A 204 -2.65 21.50 0.95
CA PHE A 204 -2.25 21.93 -0.40
C PHE A 204 -3.40 21.99 -1.40
N PHE A 205 -4.57 21.47 -1.01
CA PHE A 205 -5.71 21.31 -1.90
C PHE A 205 -7.02 21.88 -1.30
N PRO A 206 -7.06 23.18 -0.92
CA PRO A 206 -8.25 23.81 -0.32
C PRO A 206 -9.49 23.82 -1.23
N GLN A 207 -9.31 23.59 -2.53
CA GLN A 207 -10.39 23.46 -3.49
C GLN A 207 -11.09 22.09 -3.46
N VAL A 208 -10.48 21.07 -2.86
CA VAL A 208 -10.98 19.70 -2.93
C VAL A 208 -12.20 19.50 -2.01
N ILE A 209 -13.28 19.03 -2.62
CA ILE A 209 -14.53 18.65 -1.94
C ILE A 209 -14.85 17.17 -2.17
N THR A 210 -15.49 16.56 -1.17
CA THR A 210 -16.19 15.29 -1.36
C THR A 210 -17.53 15.60 -2.00
N LEU A 211 -17.90 14.86 -3.04
CA LEU A 211 -19.13 15.07 -3.77
C LEU A 211 -20.21 14.13 -3.21
N ASN A 212 -21.44 14.62 -3.10
CA ASN A 212 -22.58 13.88 -2.50
C ASN A 212 -23.28 12.96 -3.50
N ASP A 213 -23.16 13.23 -4.80
CA ASP A 213 -23.46 12.33 -5.89
C ASP A 213 -22.17 12.06 -6.66
N ASN A 214 -21.96 10.81 -7.09
CA ASN A 214 -20.66 10.51 -7.71
C ASN A 214 -20.46 11.35 -8.95
N GLY A 215 -21.50 11.74 -9.73
CA GLY A 215 -21.41 12.65 -10.89
C GLY A 215 -20.26 12.36 -11.87
N ASN A 216 -19.65 11.20 -11.72
CA ASN A 216 -18.35 10.77 -12.20
C ASN A 216 -18.71 9.44 -12.81
N GLU A 217 -18.65 9.39 -14.13
CA GLU A 217 -18.98 8.17 -14.83
C GLU A 217 -18.01 7.07 -14.35
N ALA A 218 -18.58 5.96 -13.92
CA ALA A 218 -17.78 4.84 -13.47
C ALA A 218 -17.05 4.23 -14.67
N LEU A 219 -15.78 3.87 -14.49
CA LEU A 219 -14.99 3.19 -15.49
C LEU A 219 -15.19 1.67 -15.40
N ASN A 220 -14.69 0.95 -16.41
CA ASN A 220 -14.63 -0.52 -16.43
C ASN A 220 -15.98 -1.20 -16.13
N GLY A 221 -17.05 -0.72 -16.76
CA GLY A 221 -18.39 -1.29 -16.63
C GLY A 221 -18.99 -1.15 -15.23
N GLY A 222 -18.57 -0.13 -14.46
CA GLY A 222 -19.07 0.12 -13.10
C GLY A 222 -18.21 -0.44 -11.98
N THR A 223 -17.09 -1.12 -12.31
CA THR A 223 -16.17 -1.67 -11.29
C THR A 223 -15.25 -0.62 -10.68
N ASP A 224 -14.94 0.43 -11.44
CA ASP A 224 -14.18 1.58 -10.95
C ASP A 224 -15.16 2.73 -10.71
N THR A 225 -15.80 2.72 -9.54
CA THR A 225 -16.81 3.70 -9.13
C THR A 225 -16.24 5.10 -8.90
N ASP A 226 -14.92 5.19 -8.79
CA ASP A 226 -14.17 6.43 -8.55
C ASP A 226 -13.79 7.15 -9.85
N GLY A 227 -14.05 6.54 -11.01
CA GLY A 227 -13.85 7.13 -12.34
C GLY A 227 -12.47 7.77 -12.54
N ILE A 228 -12.42 8.91 -13.26
CA ILE A 228 -11.17 9.66 -13.46
C ILE A 228 -10.90 10.64 -12.30
N PHE A 229 -11.95 11.21 -11.71
CA PHE A 229 -11.83 12.25 -10.68
C PHE A 229 -12.50 11.84 -9.36
N LEU A 230 -11.75 11.14 -8.50
CA LEU A 230 -12.18 10.71 -7.16
C LEU A 230 -12.77 11.85 -6.31
N TYR A 231 -12.22 13.07 -6.45
CA TYR A 231 -12.66 14.25 -5.72
C TYR A 231 -13.16 15.35 -6.65
N GLY A 232 -14.13 16.12 -6.18
CA GLY A 232 -14.58 17.34 -6.85
C GLY A 232 -13.67 18.53 -6.61
N ASP A 233 -13.89 19.59 -7.39
CA ASP A 233 -13.18 20.86 -7.27
C ASP A 233 -14.17 22.01 -7.12
N ARG A 234 -14.31 22.55 -5.91
CA ARG A 234 -15.33 23.57 -5.62
C ARG A 234 -15.16 24.84 -6.45
N VAL A 235 -13.93 25.18 -6.82
CA VAL A 235 -13.65 26.41 -7.57
C VAL A 235 -14.15 26.25 -9.00
N ILE A 236 -13.88 25.09 -9.61
CA ILE A 236 -14.41 24.76 -10.94
C ILE A 236 -15.94 24.70 -10.90
N GLU A 237 -16.52 24.01 -9.92
CA GLU A 237 -17.98 23.90 -9.77
C GLU A 237 -18.65 25.29 -9.62
N ASP A 238 -18.08 26.19 -8.83
CA ASP A 238 -18.59 27.56 -8.67
C ASP A 238 -18.56 28.34 -9.99
N CYS A 239 -17.50 28.20 -10.79
CA CYS A 239 -17.41 28.83 -12.11
C CYS A 239 -18.40 28.24 -13.11
N VAL A 240 -18.59 26.91 -13.08
CA VAL A 240 -19.63 26.23 -13.87
C VAL A 240 -21.00 26.78 -13.49
N ASN A 241 -21.32 26.89 -12.20
CA ASN A 241 -22.60 27.42 -11.73
C ASN A 241 -22.84 28.88 -12.14
N LYS A 242 -21.78 29.68 -12.28
CA LYS A 242 -21.82 31.05 -12.82
C LYS A 242 -21.97 31.13 -14.34
N GLY A 243 -21.93 29.99 -15.04
CA GLY A 243 -22.08 29.93 -16.49
C GLY A 243 -20.82 30.34 -17.26
N MET A 244 -19.65 30.29 -16.62
CA MET A 244 -18.38 30.64 -17.26
C MET A 244 -18.03 29.63 -18.36
N ASN A 245 -17.41 30.11 -19.44
CA ASN A 245 -16.83 29.28 -20.50
C ASN A 245 -15.48 28.67 -20.08
N ILE A 246 -14.94 27.72 -20.86
CA ILE A 246 -13.71 27.00 -20.49
C ILE A 246 -12.52 27.95 -20.25
N ASP A 247 -12.29 28.91 -21.16
CA ASP A 247 -11.15 29.84 -21.06
C ASP A 247 -11.28 30.77 -19.85
N GLU A 248 -12.50 31.20 -19.54
CA GLU A 248 -12.82 31.98 -18.34
C GLU A 248 -12.54 31.18 -17.06
N ILE A 249 -12.92 29.88 -17.03
CA ILE A 249 -12.66 28.99 -15.88
C ILE A 249 -11.15 28.80 -15.67
N ILE A 250 -10.42 28.49 -16.75
CA ILE A 250 -8.96 28.33 -16.70
C ILE A 250 -8.31 29.63 -16.20
N SER A 251 -8.66 30.77 -16.80
CA SER A 251 -8.12 32.08 -16.41
C SER A 251 -8.41 32.40 -14.95
N PHE A 252 -9.62 32.10 -14.46
CA PHE A 252 -9.98 32.31 -13.07
C PHE A 252 -9.17 31.41 -12.12
N CYS A 253 -9.08 30.11 -12.41
CA CYS A 253 -8.36 29.14 -11.58
C CYS A 253 -6.85 29.40 -11.55
N MET A 254 -6.29 29.97 -12.63
CA MET A 254 -4.89 30.41 -12.69
C MET A 254 -4.63 31.74 -11.96
N GLY A 255 -5.69 32.48 -11.64
CA GLY A 255 -5.61 33.80 -11.01
C GLY A 255 -5.28 33.76 -9.52
N ASP A 256 -4.66 34.84 -9.03
CA ASP A 256 -4.28 35.02 -7.62
C ASP A 256 -5.48 35.00 -6.65
N MET A 257 -6.69 35.23 -7.16
CA MET A 257 -7.91 35.37 -6.35
C MET A 257 -8.85 34.16 -6.46
N ALA A 258 -8.40 33.05 -7.05
CA ALA A 258 -9.21 31.83 -7.18
C ALA A 258 -9.66 31.30 -5.81
N ILE A 259 -8.81 31.46 -4.78
CA ILE A 259 -9.06 31.04 -3.40
C ILE A 259 -8.61 32.17 -2.47
N PRO A 260 -9.45 32.60 -1.49
CA PRO A 260 -9.08 33.64 -0.54
C PRO A 260 -7.83 33.27 0.27
N LYS A 261 -6.96 34.25 0.51
CA LYS A 261 -5.70 34.06 1.24
C LYS A 261 -5.93 33.49 2.64
N GLU A 262 -6.90 34.04 3.35
CA GLU A 262 -7.23 33.65 4.72
C GLU A 262 -7.64 32.18 4.79
N GLU A 263 -8.33 31.70 3.75
CA GLU A 263 -8.74 30.30 3.65
C GLU A 263 -7.54 29.37 3.43
N VAL A 264 -6.61 29.74 2.54
CA VAL A 264 -5.39 28.94 2.29
C VAL A 264 -4.55 28.82 3.55
N ILE A 265 -4.31 29.93 4.24
CA ILE A 265 -3.49 29.95 5.47
C ILE A 265 -4.19 29.16 6.59
N ALA A 266 -5.48 29.40 6.84
CA ALA A 266 -6.22 28.68 7.88
C ALA A 266 -6.28 27.17 7.62
N ASN A 267 -6.45 26.76 6.36
CA ASN A 267 -6.44 25.35 5.96
C ASN A 267 -5.07 24.70 6.19
N TYR A 268 -3.98 25.41 5.86
CA TYR A 268 -2.62 24.95 6.12
C TYR A 268 -2.35 24.78 7.62
N GLU A 269 -2.60 25.81 8.42
CA GLU A 269 -2.38 25.80 9.87
C GLU A 269 -3.20 24.71 10.57
N SER A 270 -4.49 24.61 10.25
CA SER A 270 -5.38 23.58 10.79
C SER A 270 -4.88 22.17 10.47
N SER A 271 -4.42 21.94 9.24
CA SER A 271 -3.92 20.65 8.80
C SER A 271 -2.59 20.30 9.46
N MET A 272 -1.63 21.23 9.52
CA MET A 272 -0.35 21.01 10.22
C MET A 272 -0.53 20.78 11.72
N ASN A 273 -1.49 21.48 12.35
CA ASN A 273 -1.84 21.21 13.75
C ASN A 273 -2.39 19.78 13.94
N LYS A 274 -3.21 19.28 13.00
CA LYS A 274 -3.66 17.88 13.01
C LYS A 274 -2.49 16.91 12.86
N VAL A 275 -1.53 17.18 11.98
CA VAL A 275 -0.31 16.35 11.84
C VAL A 275 0.41 16.27 13.19
N ARG A 276 0.73 17.40 13.79
CA ARG A 276 1.44 17.48 15.08
C ARG A 276 0.71 16.79 16.21
N THR A 277 -0.61 16.92 16.25
CA THR A 277 -1.43 16.27 17.26
C THR A 277 -1.37 14.74 17.10
N ARG A 278 -1.45 14.24 15.86
CA ARG A 278 -1.48 12.80 15.59
C ARG A 278 -0.11 12.15 15.70
N GLU A 279 0.93 12.83 15.22
CA GLU A 279 2.29 12.28 15.21
C GLU A 279 2.84 12.05 16.62
N ALA A 280 2.28 12.67 17.65
CA ALA A 280 2.58 12.36 19.04
C ALA A 280 2.48 10.84 19.33
N LEU A 281 1.58 10.14 18.65
CA LEU A 281 1.35 8.69 18.80
C LEU A 281 2.15 7.83 17.82
N TRP A 282 2.78 8.42 16.80
CA TRP A 282 3.52 7.67 15.77
C TRP A 282 4.98 7.50 16.15
N ASP A 283 5.61 6.39 15.78
CA ASP A 283 7.05 6.22 15.97
C ASP A 283 7.85 7.05 14.97
N ILE A 284 7.27 7.28 13.79
CA ILE A 284 7.84 8.11 12.72
C ILE A 284 7.15 9.48 12.72
N LYS A 285 7.92 10.52 13.01
CA LYS A 285 7.47 11.92 13.00
C LYS A 285 7.60 12.50 11.60
N ILE A 286 6.69 13.40 11.21
CA ILE A 286 6.67 13.88 9.81
C ILE A 286 6.37 15.38 9.69
N ALA A 287 5.86 16.03 10.72
CA ALA A 287 5.51 17.45 10.63
C ALA A 287 6.70 18.32 10.22
N ASP A 288 7.86 18.11 10.85
CA ASP A 288 9.07 18.87 10.57
C ASP A 288 9.60 18.56 9.15
N PHE A 289 9.58 17.29 8.74
CA PHE A 289 9.91 16.90 7.37
C PHE A 289 9.03 17.62 6.34
N ILE A 290 7.71 17.71 6.59
CA ILE A 290 6.80 18.43 5.71
C ILE A 290 7.20 19.90 5.64
N GLU A 291 7.38 20.58 6.76
CA GLU A 291 7.69 22.02 6.81
C GLU A 291 9.01 22.40 6.14
N GLU A 292 10.00 21.54 6.26
CA GLU A 292 11.33 21.75 5.67
C GLU A 292 11.36 21.54 4.16
N ASN A 293 10.47 20.68 3.63
CA ASN A 293 10.56 20.19 2.25
C ASN A 293 9.41 20.62 1.34
N TYR A 294 8.21 20.93 1.84
CA TYR A 294 7.02 21.14 0.99
C TYR A 294 7.19 22.29 -0.03
N ARG A 295 8.05 23.25 0.27
CA ARG A 295 8.34 24.37 -0.63
C ARG A 295 9.18 23.93 -1.82
N LYS A 296 10.09 22.96 -1.63
CA LYS A 296 11.11 22.52 -2.60
C LYS A 296 10.69 21.28 -3.38
N ASP A 297 9.89 20.42 -2.76
CA ASP A 297 9.44 19.17 -3.35
C ASP A 297 7.91 19.02 -3.27
N LYS A 298 7.32 18.39 -4.28
CA LYS A 298 5.92 17.96 -4.22
C LYS A 298 5.80 16.75 -3.28
N LEU A 299 5.18 16.96 -2.12
CA LEU A 299 5.06 15.93 -1.08
C LEU A 299 3.79 15.07 -1.18
N PHE A 300 2.75 15.55 -1.88
CA PHE A 300 1.49 14.84 -2.02
C PHE A 300 0.93 14.97 -3.42
N TYR A 301 0.37 13.88 -3.95
CA TYR A 301 -0.36 13.86 -5.21
C TYR A 301 -1.78 14.38 -5.04
N ASP A 302 -2.44 14.02 -3.95
CA ASP A 302 -3.82 14.42 -3.64
C ASP A 302 -4.06 14.37 -2.10
N PRO A 303 -5.28 14.63 -1.60
CA PRO A 303 -5.60 14.58 -0.16
C PRO A 303 -5.34 13.25 0.57
N GLY A 304 -5.24 12.13 -0.15
CA GLY A 304 -5.05 10.79 0.40
C GLY A 304 -3.67 10.19 0.10
N HIS A 305 -3.00 10.65 -0.97
CA HIS A 305 -1.82 10.00 -1.51
C HIS A 305 -0.55 10.86 -1.41
N PRO A 306 0.42 10.47 -0.56
CA PRO A 306 1.76 11.05 -0.55
C PRO A 306 2.54 10.69 -1.81
N THR A 307 3.53 11.53 -2.16
CA THR A 307 4.51 11.17 -3.18
C THR A 307 5.57 10.22 -2.64
N ASN A 308 6.36 9.68 -3.55
CA ASN A 308 7.55 8.88 -3.24
C ASN A 308 8.55 9.61 -2.35
N VAL A 309 8.61 10.95 -2.36
CA VAL A 309 9.47 11.73 -1.45
C VAL A 309 9.11 11.48 0.02
N VAL A 310 7.82 11.52 0.34
CA VAL A 310 7.30 11.26 1.69
C VAL A 310 7.41 9.76 2.02
N MET A 311 7.04 8.89 1.08
CA MET A 311 7.07 7.44 1.34
C MET A 311 8.48 6.89 1.50
N GLU A 312 9.45 7.44 0.77
CA GLU A 312 10.87 7.09 0.96
C GLU A 312 11.35 7.54 2.33
N TYR A 313 11.01 8.76 2.78
CA TYR A 313 11.33 9.22 4.13
C TYR A 313 10.79 8.24 5.20
N ILE A 314 9.51 7.86 5.11
CA ILE A 314 8.91 6.87 6.02
C ILE A 314 9.65 5.53 5.96
N ALA A 315 9.96 5.03 4.77
CA ALA A 315 10.68 3.77 4.62
C ALA A 315 12.10 3.82 5.23
N ARG A 316 12.81 4.94 5.07
CA ARG A 316 14.12 5.17 5.69
C ARG A 316 14.02 5.10 7.21
N GLU A 317 13.04 5.77 7.81
CA GLU A 317 12.82 5.75 9.25
C GLU A 317 12.44 4.35 9.77
N VAL A 318 11.59 3.61 9.05
CA VAL A 318 11.30 2.19 9.38
C VAL A 318 12.59 1.37 9.40
N LEU A 319 13.43 1.49 8.36
CA LEU A 319 14.70 0.75 8.29
C LEU A 319 15.66 1.14 9.43
N LEU A 320 15.76 2.42 9.76
CA LEU A 320 16.58 2.90 10.87
C LEU A 320 16.10 2.33 12.21
N ILE A 321 14.79 2.30 12.46
CA ILE A 321 14.20 1.66 13.63
C ILE A 321 14.58 0.17 13.66
N LEU A 322 14.55 -0.51 12.51
CA LEU A 322 14.99 -1.91 12.37
C LEU A 322 16.52 -2.11 12.46
N GLY A 323 17.30 -1.05 12.66
CA GLY A 323 18.75 -1.11 12.72
C GLY A 323 19.40 -1.43 11.38
N ILE A 324 18.73 -1.11 10.27
CA ILE A 324 19.20 -1.28 8.91
C ILE A 324 19.62 0.08 8.36
N ASN A 325 20.76 0.13 7.68
CA ASN A 325 21.19 1.36 7.01
C ASN A 325 20.40 1.55 5.69
N PRO A 326 19.64 2.65 5.53
CA PRO A 326 18.82 2.85 4.34
C PRO A 326 19.64 3.41 3.17
N LYS A 327 20.42 2.54 2.52
CA LYS A 327 21.16 2.88 1.29
C LYS A 327 20.36 2.47 0.06
N GLU A 328 20.27 3.41 -0.90
CA GLU A 328 19.77 3.16 -2.26
C GLU A 328 18.42 2.43 -2.30
N LEU A 329 17.38 3.10 -1.78
CA LEU A 329 16.02 2.58 -1.85
C LEU A 329 15.40 2.84 -3.23
N ILE A 330 14.70 1.86 -3.77
CA ILE A 330 14.08 1.93 -5.09
C ILE A 330 12.60 1.58 -4.98
N CYS A 331 11.76 2.40 -5.60
CA CYS A 331 10.34 2.12 -5.78
C CYS A 331 9.91 2.63 -7.16
N ASN A 332 9.28 1.76 -7.94
CA ASN A 332 8.77 2.07 -9.27
C ASN A 332 7.27 2.41 -9.24
N LYS A 333 6.56 2.01 -8.18
CA LYS A 333 5.16 2.37 -7.99
C LYS A 333 5.01 3.83 -7.54
N ARG A 334 3.87 4.40 -7.92
CA ARG A 334 3.41 5.74 -7.55
C ARG A 334 1.93 5.70 -7.23
N MET A 335 1.48 6.67 -6.44
CA MET A 335 0.07 6.84 -6.08
C MET A 335 -0.50 8.09 -6.76
N ASP A 336 -0.15 8.32 -8.02
CA ASP A 336 -0.54 9.50 -8.80
C ASP A 336 -1.80 9.28 -9.65
N ALA A 337 -2.51 8.17 -9.43
CA ALA A 337 -3.72 7.78 -10.18
C ALA A 337 -4.77 8.90 -10.26
N HIS A 338 -4.95 9.63 -9.17
CA HIS A 338 -5.91 10.72 -9.04
C HIS A 338 -5.26 12.06 -8.69
N GLU A 339 -3.99 12.24 -9.05
CA GLU A 339 -3.20 13.43 -8.75
C GLU A 339 -3.98 14.71 -9.08
N LYS A 340 -3.89 15.67 -8.16
CA LYS A 340 -4.51 16.98 -8.23
C LYS A 340 -3.41 18.02 -8.41
N CYS A 341 -3.76 19.08 -9.13
CA CYS A 341 -2.87 20.22 -9.24
C CYS A 341 -2.97 21.13 -8.00
N VAL A 342 -1.85 21.70 -7.57
CA VAL A 342 -1.85 22.76 -6.57
C VAL A 342 -2.09 24.09 -7.27
N TYR A 343 -3.17 24.78 -6.89
CA TYR A 343 -3.57 26.03 -7.53
C TYR A 343 -2.44 27.07 -7.49
N PRO A 344 -2.22 27.87 -8.55
CA PRO A 344 -1.16 28.89 -8.57
C PRO A 344 -1.21 29.86 -7.39
N CYS A 345 -2.41 30.30 -6.99
CA CYS A 345 -2.59 31.16 -5.82
C CYS A 345 -2.14 30.48 -4.52
N VAL A 346 -2.41 29.18 -4.35
CA VAL A 346 -1.97 28.38 -3.20
C VAL A 346 -0.45 28.25 -3.19
N ARG A 347 0.17 27.94 -4.34
CA ARG A 347 1.63 27.85 -4.46
C ARG A 347 2.30 29.16 -4.05
N LYS A 348 1.81 30.28 -4.58
CA LYS A 348 2.31 31.63 -4.27
C LYS A 348 2.18 31.96 -2.79
N LEU A 349 1.01 31.70 -2.19
CA LEU A 349 0.73 32.03 -0.78
C LEU A 349 1.54 31.17 0.20
N LEU A 350 1.78 29.91 -0.12
CA LEU A 350 2.54 28.99 0.73
C LEU A 350 4.06 29.05 0.46
N GLY A 351 4.50 29.81 -0.55
CA GLY A 351 5.92 29.94 -0.92
C GLY A 351 6.49 28.67 -1.55
N ILE A 352 5.68 27.93 -2.29
CA ILE A 352 6.10 26.76 -3.07
C ILE A 352 6.91 27.26 -4.28
N ILE A 353 8.06 26.61 -4.52
CA ILE A 353 9.03 27.01 -5.56
C ILE A 353 9.26 25.93 -6.64
N TRP A 354 8.66 24.75 -6.50
CA TRP A 354 8.69 23.74 -7.55
C TRP A 354 7.59 23.98 -8.59
N ASP A 355 7.91 23.61 -9.83
CA ASP A 355 6.99 23.66 -10.95
C ASP A 355 6.16 22.38 -11.05
N GLU A 356 4.99 22.51 -11.67
CA GLU A 356 4.02 21.43 -11.86
C GLU A 356 3.47 21.52 -13.26
N ASP A 357 4.31 21.10 -14.21
CA ASP A 357 3.98 21.19 -15.62
C ASP A 357 3.21 19.96 -16.10
N ASP A 358 3.40 18.80 -15.47
CA ASP A 358 2.73 17.54 -15.84
C ASP A 358 2.30 16.77 -14.60
N VAL A 359 1.00 16.53 -14.48
CA VAL A 359 0.38 15.69 -13.45
C VAL A 359 -0.10 14.36 -14.03
N ARG A 360 -0.31 13.38 -13.17
CA ARG A 360 -0.75 12.01 -13.49
C ARG A 360 0.16 11.35 -14.51
N LYS A 361 1.47 11.36 -14.21
CA LYS A 361 2.52 10.80 -15.09
C LYS A 361 2.28 9.32 -15.38
N THR A 362 1.86 8.57 -14.37
CA THR A 362 1.45 7.16 -14.48
C THR A 362 -0.02 6.94 -14.13
N GLY A 363 -0.73 8.03 -13.82
CA GLY A 363 -2.10 8.00 -13.33
C GLY A 363 -3.17 8.01 -14.42
N LYS A 364 -4.44 8.11 -13.98
CA LYS A 364 -5.60 8.11 -14.88
C LYS A 364 -5.75 9.49 -15.54
N LYS A 365 -5.50 9.58 -16.84
CA LYS A 365 -5.75 10.78 -17.66
C LYS A 365 -6.28 10.37 -19.04
N LEU A 366 -6.95 11.29 -19.72
CA LEU A 366 -7.46 11.08 -21.08
C LEU A 366 -6.37 11.36 -22.13
N GLY A 367 -5.56 12.39 -21.91
CA GLY A 367 -4.43 12.75 -22.78
C GLY A 367 -3.08 12.17 -22.36
N ASP A 368 -2.08 12.27 -23.23
CA ASP A 368 -0.70 11.83 -22.95
C ASP A 368 0.05 12.77 -21.98
N TYR A 369 -0.41 14.01 -21.85
CA TYR A 369 0.16 15.08 -21.04
C TYR A 369 -0.97 15.83 -20.33
N MET A 370 -0.76 16.23 -19.07
CA MET A 370 -1.77 16.98 -18.33
C MET A 370 -1.11 18.09 -17.52
N ASP A 371 -1.18 19.32 -18.03
CA ASP A 371 -0.88 20.52 -17.25
C ASP A 371 -2.12 21.04 -16.51
N PHE A 372 -1.99 22.16 -15.82
CA PHE A 372 -3.10 22.76 -15.05
C PHE A 372 -4.32 23.13 -15.93
N PRO A 373 -4.17 23.82 -17.08
CA PRO A 373 -5.27 24.01 -18.04
C PRO A 373 -5.92 22.70 -18.50
N GLU A 374 -5.13 21.69 -18.87
CA GLU A 374 -5.67 20.43 -19.37
C GLU A 374 -6.38 19.63 -18.30
N PHE A 375 -5.87 19.64 -17.07
CA PHE A 375 -6.57 19.10 -15.91
C PHE A 375 -7.99 19.68 -15.77
N ILE A 376 -8.16 20.99 -15.97
CA ILE A 376 -9.48 21.65 -15.94
C ILE A 376 -10.34 21.19 -17.12
N ARG A 377 -9.77 21.10 -18.33
CA ARG A 377 -10.51 20.63 -19.52
C ARG A 377 -11.00 19.20 -19.34
N GLU A 378 -10.15 18.29 -18.90
CA GLU A 378 -10.52 16.91 -18.61
C GLU A 378 -11.57 16.82 -17.49
N TYR A 379 -11.45 17.63 -16.44
CA TYR A 379 -12.47 17.69 -15.38
C TYR A 379 -13.83 18.11 -15.94
N LEU A 380 -13.87 19.20 -16.74
CA LEU A 380 -15.11 19.68 -17.36
C LEU A 380 -15.67 18.70 -18.39
N TRP A 381 -14.82 18.02 -19.16
CA TRP A 381 -15.24 16.97 -20.08
C TRP A 381 -15.89 15.83 -19.31
N TRP A 382 -15.23 15.33 -18.26
CA TRP A 382 -15.68 14.15 -17.53
C TRP A 382 -16.94 14.40 -16.70
N ARG A 383 -17.06 15.60 -16.12
CA ARG A 383 -18.12 15.93 -15.15
C ARG A 383 -19.27 16.71 -15.75
N HIS A 384 -18.98 17.54 -16.75
CA HIS A 384 -19.89 18.55 -17.29
C HIS A 384 -19.97 18.46 -18.82
N TYR A 385 -19.79 17.25 -19.39
CA TYR A 385 -19.73 17.00 -20.82
C TYR A 385 -20.84 17.70 -21.60
N GLU A 386 -22.10 17.48 -21.21
CA GLU A 386 -23.26 18.02 -21.93
C GLU A 386 -23.25 19.55 -22.05
N LYS A 387 -22.69 20.23 -21.04
CA LYS A 387 -22.58 21.69 -21.00
C LYS A 387 -21.43 22.21 -21.86
N TYR A 388 -20.31 21.49 -21.89
CA TYR A 388 -19.07 21.97 -22.50
C TYR A 388 -18.67 21.28 -23.82
N LYS A 389 -19.39 20.24 -24.28
CA LYS A 389 -19.07 19.45 -25.48
C LYS A 389 -18.85 20.23 -26.78
N LYS A 390 -19.39 21.45 -26.89
CA LYS A 390 -19.18 22.33 -28.05
C LYS A 390 -17.90 23.18 -27.97
N GLN A 391 -17.34 23.33 -26.77
CA GLN A 391 -16.16 24.14 -26.49
C GLN A 391 -14.90 23.29 -26.32
N ILE A 392 -15.05 22.03 -25.92
CA ILE A 392 -13.92 21.11 -25.75
C ILE A 392 -13.39 20.71 -27.13
N LYS A 393 -12.21 21.21 -27.45
CA LYS A 393 -11.35 20.67 -28.51
C LYS A 393 -10.22 19.95 -27.78
N MET A 394 -10.16 18.64 -27.92
CA MET A 394 -8.99 17.88 -27.48
C MET A 394 -7.94 18.08 -28.58
N ASP A 395 -6.79 18.65 -28.21
CA ASP A 395 -5.66 18.87 -29.11
C ASP A 395 -4.82 17.60 -29.28
#